data_AF-A0A974P2W3-F1
#
_entry.id   AF-A0A974P2W3-F1
#
_cell.length_a   1.000
_cell.length_b   1.000
_cell.length_c   1.000
_cell.angle_alpha   90.00
_cell.angle_beta   90.00
_cell.angle_gamma   90.00
#
_symmetry.space_group_name_H-M   'P 1'
#
loop_
_entity.id
_entity.type
_entity.pdbx_description
1 polymer ?
#
loop_
_entity_poly.entity_id
_entity_poly.type
_entity_poly.pdbx_seq_one_letter_code
_entity_poly.pdbx_strand_id
1 'polypeptide(L)'
;MIDVATQVPHGAVRAYVMGERGARNEPATAEDIAEMSRIVGEGVAAGALGFSTSRTMLHLAKDGEPVPGTFAAEDELLGIGRAMGLAGHGCSRWRRTWRPPRTSSTGCGPCRPRPACRSPTACCSRR
;
A
#
# COMPACT_ATOMS: atom_id res chain seq x y z
N MET A 1 19.61 23.70 -8.04
CA MET A 1 18.69 23.32 -6.94
C MET A 1 18.19 21.93 -7.26
N ILE A 2 18.13 21.04 -6.27
CA ILE A 2 17.70 19.64 -6.42
C ILE A 2 16.51 19.43 -5.49
N ASP A 3 15.41 18.90 -6.02
CA ASP A 3 14.27 18.46 -5.22
C ASP A 3 14.53 17.07 -4.63
N VAL A 4 14.14 16.86 -3.38
CA VAL A 4 14.35 15.61 -2.63
C VAL A 4 13.02 15.07 -2.14
N ALA A 5 12.84 13.76 -2.24
CA ALA A 5 11.69 13.06 -1.69
C ALA A 5 12.09 11.72 -1.08
N THR A 6 11.31 11.24 -0.11
CA THR A 6 11.63 10.05 0.69
C THR A 6 10.60 8.94 0.49
N GLN A 7 11.03 7.69 0.69
CA GLN A 7 10.19 6.51 0.68
C GLN A 7 10.50 5.65 1.90
N VAL A 8 9.49 4.93 2.38
CA VAL A 8 9.65 3.95 3.46
C VAL A 8 10.27 2.66 2.90
N PRO A 9 11.45 2.24 3.37
CA PRO A 9 12.12 1.05 2.87
C PRO A 9 11.49 -0.24 3.44
N HIS A 10 10.95 -1.09 2.58
CA HIS A 10 10.28 -2.33 2.97
C HIS A 10 11.19 -3.28 3.76
N GLY A 11 12.45 -3.47 3.33
CA GLY A 11 13.38 -4.36 4.01
C GLY A 11 13.70 -3.92 5.44
N ALA A 12 13.81 -2.61 5.69
CA ALA A 12 14.04 -2.10 7.05
C ALA A 12 12.81 -2.27 7.94
N VAL A 13 11.60 -2.06 7.39
CA VAL A 13 10.34 -2.29 8.10
C VAL A 13 10.18 -3.78 8.45
N ARG A 14 10.54 -4.69 7.54
CA ARG A 14 10.57 -6.13 7.82
C ARG A 14 11.55 -6.48 8.94
N ALA A 15 12.77 -5.97 8.88
CA ALA A 15 13.76 -6.21 9.92
C ALA A 15 13.32 -5.65 11.29
N TYR A 16 12.65 -4.50 11.30
CA TYR A 16 12.13 -3.87 12.52
C TYR A 16 10.98 -4.67 13.15
N VAL A 17 9.98 -5.08 12.36
CA VAL A 17 8.79 -5.78 12.86
C VAL A 17 9.08 -7.24 13.16
N MET A 18 9.77 -7.93 12.25
CA MET A 18 9.95 -9.39 12.31
C MET A 18 11.29 -9.80 12.94
N GLY A 19 12.23 -8.87 13.13
CA GLY A 19 13.59 -9.16 13.59
C GLY A 19 14.37 -10.03 12.62
N GLU A 20 15.09 -11.01 13.15
CA GLU A 20 15.91 -11.98 12.38
C GLU A 20 15.11 -12.73 11.31
N ARG A 21 13.82 -13.04 11.56
CA ARG A 21 12.94 -13.68 10.57
C ARG A 21 12.76 -12.80 9.33
N GLY A 22 12.66 -11.49 9.55
CA GLY A 22 12.56 -10.49 8.49
C GLY A 22 13.81 -10.48 7.62
N ALA A 23 14.98 -10.53 8.26
CA ALA A 23 16.28 -10.59 7.59
C ALA A 23 16.43 -11.85 6.72
N ARG A 24 15.92 -13.00 7.19
CA ARG A 24 16.00 -14.30 6.51
C ARG A 24 14.91 -14.54 5.44
N ASN A 25 14.15 -13.51 5.07
CA ASN A 25 13.02 -13.63 4.13
C ASN A 25 11.96 -14.67 4.54
N GLU A 26 11.76 -14.92 5.83
CA GLU A 26 10.68 -15.80 6.25
C GLU A 26 9.29 -15.20 5.91
N PRO A 27 8.25 -16.03 5.73
CA PRO A 27 6.89 -15.53 5.52
C PRO A 27 6.41 -14.65 6.68
N ALA A 28 5.85 -13.48 6.37
CA ALA A 28 5.25 -12.59 7.36
C ALA A 28 3.89 -13.16 7.82
N THR A 29 3.60 -13.08 9.11
CA THR A 29 2.27 -13.42 9.64
C THR A 29 1.27 -12.29 9.43
N ALA A 30 -0.01 -12.53 9.70
CA ALA A 30 -1.04 -11.49 9.60
C ALA A 30 -0.76 -10.30 10.54
N GLU A 31 -0.24 -10.57 11.74
CA GLU A 31 0.15 -9.57 12.73
C GLU A 31 1.35 -8.76 12.26
N ASP A 32 2.38 -9.43 11.70
CA ASP A 32 3.54 -8.76 11.11
C ASP A 32 3.07 -7.80 9.99
N ILE A 33 2.16 -8.25 9.11
CA ILE A 33 1.62 -7.44 8.02
C ILE A 33 0.84 -6.24 8.55
N ALA A 34 0.02 -6.42 9.59
CA ALA A 34 -0.75 -5.34 10.20
C ALA A 34 0.17 -4.27 10.79
N GLU A 35 1.24 -4.67 11.48
CA GLU A 35 2.20 -3.74 12.08
C GLU A 35 3.06 -3.03 11.03
N MET A 36 3.54 -3.76 10.02
CA MET A 36 4.26 -3.15 8.89
C MET A 36 3.36 -2.14 8.14
N SER A 37 2.08 -2.46 7.98
CA SER A 37 1.09 -1.58 7.35
C SER A 37 0.86 -0.31 8.17
N ARG A 38 0.82 -0.41 9.51
CA ARG A 38 0.72 0.73 10.42
C ARG A 38 1.92 1.67 10.25
N ILE A 39 3.14 1.14 10.29
CA ILE A 39 4.38 1.91 10.13
C ILE A 39 4.43 2.62 8.77
N VAL A 40 4.05 1.93 7.69
CA VAL A 40 4.01 2.55 6.36
C VAL A 40 2.94 3.64 6.28
N GLY A 41 1.77 3.41 6.87
CA GLY A 41 0.71 4.42 6.97
C GLY A 41 1.18 5.69 7.71
N GLU A 42 1.88 5.52 8.82
CA GLU A 42 2.47 6.62 9.58
C GLU A 42 3.56 7.36 8.79
N GLY A 43 4.43 6.64 8.09
CA GLY A 43 5.46 7.25 7.24
C GLY A 43 4.86 8.09 6.12
N VAL A 44 3.79 7.60 5.49
CA VAL A 44 3.07 8.35 4.46
C VAL A 44 2.37 9.57 5.04
N ALA A 45 1.70 9.44 6.20
CA ALA A 45 1.07 10.56 6.89
C ALA A 45 2.11 11.64 7.30
N ALA A 46 3.33 11.23 7.60
CA ALA A 46 4.46 12.13 7.89
C ALA A 46 5.09 12.77 6.63
N GLY A 47 4.64 12.42 5.42
CA GLY A 47 5.08 13.02 4.15
C GLY A 47 5.98 12.14 3.28
N ALA A 48 6.18 10.86 3.63
CA ALA A 48 6.82 9.92 2.70
C ALA A 48 5.96 9.75 1.46
N LEU A 49 6.60 9.69 0.28
CA LEU A 49 5.88 9.48 -0.97
C LEU A 49 5.23 8.10 -1.07
N GLY A 50 5.66 7.13 -0.28
CA GLY A 50 5.16 5.76 -0.31
C GLY A 50 6.20 4.78 0.21
N PHE A 51 6.05 3.50 -0.10
CA PHE A 51 7.04 2.48 0.23
C PHE A 51 7.76 1.94 -1.02
N SER A 52 9.00 1.48 -0.81
CA SER A 52 9.81 0.83 -1.84
C SER A 52 10.13 -0.61 -1.43
N THR A 53 9.92 -1.56 -2.34
CA THR A 53 10.31 -2.96 -2.19
C THR A 53 11.19 -3.39 -3.36
N SER A 54 12.11 -4.31 -3.12
CA SER A 54 12.95 -4.92 -4.15
C SER A 54 12.60 -6.40 -4.25
N ARG A 55 12.15 -6.82 -5.44
CA ARG A 55 11.83 -8.22 -5.77
C ARG A 55 12.75 -8.78 -6.86
N THR A 56 13.91 -8.16 -7.02
CA THR A 56 14.92 -8.58 -8.00
C THR A 56 15.88 -9.53 -7.32
N MET A 57 15.98 -10.78 -7.81
CA MET A 57 16.83 -11.82 -7.21
C MET A 57 18.33 -11.47 -7.15
N LEU A 58 18.78 -10.53 -8.00
CA LEU A 58 20.17 -10.05 -8.01
C LEU A 58 20.45 -8.98 -6.95
N HIS A 59 19.43 -8.48 -6.25
CA HIS A 59 19.62 -7.55 -5.14
C HIS A 59 19.90 -8.36 -3.88
N LEU A 60 21.18 -8.55 -3.61
CA LEU A 60 21.68 -9.35 -2.49
C LEU A 60 22.09 -8.45 -1.32
N ALA A 61 21.84 -8.93 -0.11
CA ALA A 61 22.42 -8.40 1.11
C ALA A 61 23.91 -8.76 1.22
N LYS A 62 24.60 -8.21 2.22
CA LYS A 62 26.05 -8.35 2.40
C LYS A 62 26.49 -9.81 2.60
N ASP A 63 25.60 -10.65 3.11
CA ASP A 63 25.76 -12.08 3.31
C ASP A 63 25.56 -12.91 2.02
N GLY A 64 25.21 -12.26 0.91
CA GLY A 64 24.97 -12.92 -0.38
C GLY A 64 23.56 -13.49 -0.54
N GLU A 65 22.70 -13.35 0.47
CA GLU A 65 21.30 -13.76 0.40
C GLU A 65 20.42 -12.65 -0.20
N PRO A 66 19.29 -12.97 -0.86
CA PRO A 66 18.39 -11.95 -1.38
C PRO A 66 17.92 -10.98 -0.30
N VAL A 67 17.82 -9.68 -0.63
CA VAL A 67 17.42 -8.67 0.37
C VAL A 67 16.03 -8.96 0.96
N PRO A 68 15.81 -8.61 2.24
CA PRO A 68 14.52 -8.77 2.91
C PRO A 68 13.36 -8.19 2.11
N GLY A 69 12.35 -9.02 1.85
CA GLY A 69 11.17 -8.67 1.05
C GLY A 69 11.24 -9.11 -0.41
N THR A 70 12.33 -9.75 -0.85
CA THR A 70 12.42 -10.33 -2.21
C THR A 70 11.34 -11.38 -2.44
N PHE A 71 11.09 -12.22 -1.43
CA PHE A 71 10.06 -13.26 -1.43
C PHE A 71 8.78 -12.88 -0.69
N ALA A 72 8.51 -11.58 -0.54
CA ALA A 72 7.29 -11.12 0.11
C ALA A 72 6.04 -11.65 -0.60
N ALA A 73 5.11 -12.16 0.20
CA ALA A 73 3.84 -12.68 -0.29
C ALA A 73 2.98 -11.56 -0.86
N GLU A 74 2.04 -11.91 -1.74
CA GLU A 74 1.11 -10.93 -2.31
C GLU A 74 0.27 -10.26 -1.22
N ASP A 75 -0.16 -11.02 -0.21
CA ASP A 75 -0.93 -10.51 0.93
C ASP A 75 -0.17 -9.45 1.73
N GLU A 76 1.14 -9.60 1.91
CA GLU A 76 2.00 -8.62 2.57
C GLU A 76 2.03 -7.30 1.79
N LEU A 77 2.25 -7.38 0.47
CA LEU A 77 2.33 -6.21 -0.40
C LEU A 77 0.97 -5.51 -0.56
N LEU A 78 -0.12 -6.28 -0.64
CA LEU A 78 -1.47 -5.75 -0.72
C LEU A 78 -1.93 -5.16 0.61
N GLY A 79 -1.58 -5.76 1.75
CA GLY A 79 -1.87 -5.23 3.08
C GLY A 79 -1.24 -3.85 3.28
N ILE A 80 0.06 -3.75 3.01
CA ILE A 80 0.80 -2.47 3.05
C ILE A 80 0.25 -1.49 2.01
N GLY A 81 -0.09 -1.99 0.81
CA GLY A 81 -0.74 -1.24 -0.26
C GLY A 81 -2.05 -0.57 0.16
N ARG A 82 -2.91 -1.28 0.89
CA ARG A 82 -4.19 -0.77 1.37
C ARG A 82 -4.01 0.31 2.43
N ALA A 83 -3.03 0.18 3.32
CA ALA A 83 -2.75 1.19 4.34
C ALA A 83 -2.35 2.54 3.72
N MET A 84 -1.55 2.55 2.65
CA MET A 84 -1.28 3.79 1.90
C MET A 84 -2.54 4.37 1.25
N GLY A 85 -3.41 3.52 0.71
CA GLY A 85 -4.66 3.95 0.11
C GLY A 85 -5.59 4.66 1.09
N LEU A 86 -5.59 4.22 2.36
CA LEU A 86 -6.35 4.87 3.44
C LEU A 86 -5.72 6.21 3.88
N ALA A 87 -4.40 6.36 3.76
CA ALA A 87 -3.69 7.60 4.08
C ALA A 87 -3.88 8.72 3.03
N GLY A 88 -4.59 8.47 1.94
CA GLY A 88 -5.01 9.49 0.96
C GLY A 88 -3.94 9.93 -0.05
N HIS A 89 -2.67 9.58 0.16
CA HIS A 89 -1.53 9.90 -0.72
C HIS A 89 -0.53 8.72 -0.75
N GLY A 90 0.09 8.42 -1.90
CA GLY A 90 1.09 7.35 -1.97
C GLY A 90 1.42 6.86 -3.39
N CYS A 91 2.68 6.97 -3.79
CA CYS A 91 3.28 6.38 -4.98
C CYS A 91 4.17 5.20 -4.56
N SER A 92 3.62 3.99 -4.64
CA SER A 92 4.41 2.77 -4.58
C SER A 92 5.02 2.47 -5.94
N ARG A 93 6.30 2.06 -5.93
CA ARG A 93 6.99 1.61 -7.14
C ARG A 93 6.51 0.20 -7.51
N TRP A 94 5.28 0.10 -7.98
CA TRP A 94 4.76 -1.05 -8.73
C TRP A 94 4.82 -0.72 -10.23
N ARG A 95 5.13 -1.71 -11.08
CA ARG A 95 5.21 -1.52 -12.55
C ARG A 95 3.88 -1.07 -13.20
N ARG A 96 2.80 -1.00 -12.42
CA ARG A 96 1.51 -0.36 -12.73
C ARG A 96 1.12 0.55 -11.57
N THR A 97 0.72 1.78 -11.88
CA THR A 97 0.09 2.72 -10.96
C THR A 97 -0.90 1.99 -10.05
N TRP A 98 -0.73 2.12 -8.72
CA TRP A 98 -1.71 1.59 -7.78
C TRP A 98 -3.07 2.23 -8.10
N ARG A 99 -4.02 1.40 -8.51
CA ARG A 99 -5.44 1.73 -8.63
C ARG A 99 -6.10 0.95 -7.50
N PRO A 100 -6.80 1.60 -6.55
CA PRO A 100 -7.58 0.85 -5.59
C PRO A 100 -8.55 -0.06 -6.37
N PRO A 101 -8.81 -1.30 -5.91
CA PRO A 101 -9.94 -2.05 -6.43
C PRO A 101 -11.16 -1.14 -6.33
N ARG A 102 -11.91 -1.00 -7.42
CA ARG A 102 -13.19 -0.28 -7.35
C ARG A 102 -14.00 -1.02 -6.31
N THR A 103 -14.15 -0.45 -5.13
CA THR A 103 -15.21 -0.86 -4.23
C THR A 103 -16.47 -0.72 -5.05
N SER A 104 -17.10 -1.81 -5.42
CA SER A 104 -18.49 -1.80 -5.87
C SER A 104 -19.30 -1.37 -4.66
N SER A 105 -19.31 -0.08 -4.37
CA SER A 105 -20.35 0.53 -3.57
C SER A 105 -21.58 0.51 -4.46
N THR A 106 -22.29 -0.61 -4.43
CA THR A 106 -23.75 -0.60 -4.48
C THR A 106 -24.19 0.36 -3.38
N GLY A 107 -24.33 1.63 -3.73
CA GLY A 107 -24.43 2.71 -2.77
C GLY A 107 -24.12 4.02 -3.46
N CYS A 108 -25.15 4.57 -4.11
CA CYS A 108 -25.17 5.89 -4.70
C CYS A 108 -24.53 6.89 -3.73
N GLY A 109 -23.41 7.52 -4.13
CA GLY A 109 -22.82 8.63 -3.37
C GLY A 109 -23.81 9.80 -3.28
N PRO A 110 -23.62 10.74 -2.34
CA PRO A 110 -24.56 11.85 -2.14
C PRO A 110 -24.57 12.79 -3.36
N CYS A 111 -25.59 12.63 -4.21
CA CYS A 111 -25.83 13.49 -5.37
C CYS A 111 -26.47 14.81 -4.92
N ARG A 112 -25.84 15.94 -5.29
CA ARG A 112 -26.39 17.29 -5.08
C ARG A 112 -27.79 17.40 -5.71
N PRO A 113 -28.77 18.05 -5.05
CA PRO A 113 -30.11 18.17 -5.59
C PRO A 113 -30.09 19.06 -6.84
N ARG A 114 -30.41 18.47 -8.00
CA ARG A 114 -30.79 19.22 -9.21
C ARG A 114 -32.31 19.42 -9.20
N PRO A 115 -32.82 20.58 -9.65
CA PRO A 115 -34.24 20.97 -9.54
C PRO A 115 -35.24 20.12 -10.36
N ALA A 116 -34.79 19.06 -11.04
CA ALA A 116 -35.61 18.24 -11.94
C ALA A 116 -35.94 16.83 -11.43
N CYS A 117 -35.47 16.42 -10.24
CA CYS A 117 -35.75 15.08 -9.70
C CYS A 117 -36.91 15.13 -8.69
N ARG A 118 -38.10 14.65 -9.09
CA ARG A 118 -39.29 14.57 -8.21
C ARG A 118 -39.34 13.34 -7.30
N SER A 119 -38.41 12.38 -7.42
CA SER A 119 -38.29 11.27 -6.46
C SER A 119 -36.89 10.62 -6.46
N PRO A 120 -36.46 9.99 -5.34
CA PRO A 120 -35.13 9.37 -5.21
C PRO A 120 -34.92 8.15 -6.12
N THR A 121 -35.99 7.42 -6.46
CA THR A 121 -35.94 6.20 -7.27
C THR A 121 -35.82 6.45 -8.76
N ALA A 122 -36.23 7.63 -9.25
CA ALA A 122 -36.26 7.93 -10.69
C ALA A 122 -34.87 8.15 -11.31
N CYS A 123 -33.82 8.36 -10.52
CA CYS A 123 -32.49 8.70 -11.03
C CYS A 123 -31.54 7.49 -11.17
N CYS A 124 -31.88 6.33 -10.61
CA CYS A 124 -31.01 5.13 -10.59
C CYS A 124 -31.23 4.16 -11.77
N SER A 125 -32.21 4.36 -12.66
CA SER A 125 -32.55 3.39 -13.71
C SER A 125 -31.90 3.62 -15.07
N ARG A 126 -30.86 4.48 -15.17
CA ARG A 126 -30.03 4.58 -16.39
C ARG A 126 -28.54 4.60 -16.08
N ARG A 127 -28.02 3.42 -15.72
CA ARG A 127 -26.77 2.76 -16.15
C ARG A 127 -26.20 1.91 -15.02
#